data_AF-A0AAW1YGZ3-F1
#
_entry.id   AF-A0AAW1YGZ3-F1
#
_cell.length_a   1.000
_cell.length_b   1.000
_cell.length_c   1.000
_cell.angle_alpha   90.00
_cell.angle_beta   90.00
_cell.angle_gamma   90.00
#
_symmetry.space_group_name_H-M   'P 1'
#
loop_
_entity.id
_entity.type
_entity.pdbx_description
1 polymer ?
#
loop_
_entity_poly.entity_id
_entity_poly.type
_entity_poly.pdbx_seq_one_letter_code
_entity_poly.pdbx_strand_id
1 'polypeptide(L)'
;MILKIVKHFPLPLVPRVSSHLTTLSLLRRRTMAASAEPTVSPSTTRVGWIGTGVMGRPSSTWAPTSPIPLAPSPPQSDVVFSIVGYPSDVRSVLLDPNTGALSGLRPGGVLVDMTTSDPSLAVEISESAAAKNCSSIDAPVTGGDVGAKNGTLAILAGGEETVVRKLTPLFGLMGKVNYMGGSGKGQFAKLGNQTIIASNYCGVSRRHDVCSQGGSGMWGCF
;
A
#
# COMPACT_ATOMS: atom_id res chain seq x y z
N MET A 1 -8.70 19.80 -52.82
CA MET A 1 -7.97 21.06 -52.55
C MET A 1 -6.95 20.75 -51.46
N ILE A 2 -5.76 20.27 -51.83
CA ILE A 2 -4.56 21.09 -52.11
C ILE A 2 -4.20 21.90 -50.85
N LEU A 3 -3.28 21.41 -50.02
CA LEU A 3 -1.82 21.67 -50.08
C LEU A 3 -1.43 22.85 -49.19
N LYS A 4 -0.24 22.73 -48.55
CA LYS A 4 0.65 23.76 -47.95
C LYS A 4 0.74 23.71 -46.41
N ILE A 5 1.91 23.75 -45.75
CA ILE A 5 3.30 24.02 -46.17
C ILE A 5 4.26 23.67 -44.98
N VAL A 6 5.33 22.88 -45.27
CA VAL A 6 6.78 23.14 -45.00
C VAL A 6 7.22 23.19 -43.51
N LYS A 7 8.22 22.41 -43.03
CA LYS A 7 9.68 22.41 -43.32
C LYS A 7 10.30 21.09 -42.80
N HIS A 8 10.72 20.13 -43.62
CA HIS A 8 12.08 19.91 -44.16
C HIS A 8 13.24 20.51 -43.36
N PHE A 9 13.92 19.65 -42.58
CA PHE A 9 15.28 19.81 -42.10
C PHE A 9 16.13 18.68 -42.70
N PRO A 10 17.26 18.95 -43.37
CA PRO A 10 18.10 17.92 -43.96
C PRO A 10 19.03 17.28 -42.93
N LEU A 11 19.02 15.95 -42.83
CA LEU A 11 20.03 15.17 -42.11
C LEU A 11 21.23 14.90 -43.04
N PRO A 12 22.48 15.15 -42.63
CA PRO A 12 23.64 14.79 -43.43
C PRO A 12 23.93 13.29 -43.36
N LEU A 13 24.22 12.73 -44.54
CA LEU A 13 24.65 11.37 -44.80
C LEU A 13 25.97 11.07 -44.08
N VAL A 14 26.01 9.98 -43.30
CA VAL A 14 27.25 9.45 -42.70
C VAL A 14 27.70 8.23 -43.51
N PRO A 15 28.97 8.17 -43.95
CA PRO A 15 29.44 7.12 -44.85
C PRO A 15 29.69 5.79 -44.12
N ARG A 16 29.44 4.71 -44.86
CA ARG A 16 29.67 3.31 -44.50
C ARG A 16 31.17 3.01 -44.52
N VAL A 17 31.76 2.61 -43.40
CA VAL A 17 33.13 2.07 -43.36
C VAL A 17 33.10 0.65 -42.80
N SER A 18 33.65 -0.26 -43.59
CA SER A 18 33.80 -1.69 -43.32
C SER A 18 35.03 -1.97 -42.45
N SER A 19 34.87 -2.94 -41.55
CA SER A 19 35.87 -3.88 -41.02
C SER A 19 37.34 -3.46 -40.90
N HIS A 20 37.88 -3.43 -39.67
CA HIS A 20 39.11 -4.16 -39.30
C HIS A 20 39.38 -4.10 -37.78
N LEU A 21 39.42 -5.30 -37.18
CA LEU A 21 40.34 -5.79 -36.13
C LEU A 21 40.64 -4.93 -34.88
N THR A 22 40.13 -5.46 -33.75
CA THR A 22 40.89 -5.86 -32.55
C THR A 22 41.86 -4.84 -31.93
N THR A 23 41.58 -4.41 -30.69
CA THR A 23 42.37 -4.62 -29.45
C THR A 23 41.96 -3.57 -28.40
N LEU A 24 41.83 -3.97 -27.12
CA LEU A 24 41.67 -3.15 -25.91
C LEU A 24 40.29 -2.51 -25.62
N SER A 25 39.43 -3.26 -24.92
CA SER A 25 38.69 -2.71 -23.77
C SER A 25 38.34 -3.82 -22.76
N LEU A 26 39.40 -4.46 -22.25
CA LEU A 26 39.39 -5.12 -20.95
C LEU A 26 39.32 -4.04 -19.86
N LEU A 27 38.13 -3.47 -19.63
CA LEU A 27 37.77 -2.94 -18.31
C LEU A 27 36.28 -2.63 -18.24
N ARG A 28 35.64 -3.19 -17.21
CA ARG A 28 34.35 -2.75 -16.65
C ARG A 28 33.06 -3.28 -17.28
N ARG A 29 33.01 -4.56 -17.64
CA ARG A 29 31.80 -5.37 -17.35
C ARG A 29 31.79 -5.72 -15.87
N ARG A 30 31.51 -4.73 -15.01
CA ARG A 30 30.84 -5.04 -13.75
C ARG A 30 29.45 -5.51 -14.16
N THR A 31 29.30 -6.82 -14.27
CA THR A 31 28.04 -7.47 -13.93
C THR A 31 27.56 -6.79 -12.65
N MET A 32 26.54 -5.94 -12.78
CA MET A 32 25.61 -5.70 -11.68
C MET A 32 25.01 -7.08 -11.44
N ALA A 33 25.69 -7.91 -10.64
CA ALA A 33 25.00 -8.92 -9.88
C ALA A 33 23.95 -8.12 -9.11
N ALA A 34 22.71 -8.21 -9.57
CA ALA A 34 21.57 -7.82 -8.76
C ALA A 34 21.79 -8.51 -7.43
N SER A 35 22.17 -7.75 -6.40
CA SER A 35 22.17 -8.26 -5.05
C SER A 35 20.76 -8.81 -4.86
N ALA A 36 20.64 -10.11 -4.67
CA ALA A 36 19.36 -10.75 -4.48
C ALA A 36 18.69 -10.05 -3.30
N GLU A 37 17.75 -9.16 -3.60
CA GLU A 37 16.98 -8.47 -2.59
C GLU A 37 16.27 -9.53 -1.76
N PRO A 38 16.30 -9.42 -0.41
CA PRO A 38 15.74 -10.43 0.45
C PRO A 38 14.27 -10.64 0.08
N THR A 39 13.94 -11.85 -0.35
CA THR A 39 12.58 -12.21 -0.76
C THR A 39 11.69 -12.27 0.49
N VAL A 40 10.69 -11.39 0.53
CA VAL A 40 9.68 -11.39 1.59
C VAL A 40 8.89 -12.69 1.51
N SER A 41 9.06 -13.54 2.53
CA SER A 41 8.28 -14.78 2.71
C SER A 41 7.65 -14.81 4.10
N PRO A 42 6.40 -15.27 4.25
CA PRO A 42 5.75 -15.42 5.54
C PRO A 42 6.52 -16.26 6.57
N SER A 43 7.41 -17.15 6.11
CA SER A 43 8.20 -18.05 6.97
C SER A 43 9.50 -17.45 7.51
N THR A 44 10.03 -16.39 6.87
CA THR A 44 11.37 -15.84 7.19
C THR A 44 11.33 -14.35 7.55
N THR A 45 10.25 -13.65 7.21
CA THR A 45 10.11 -12.21 7.43
C THR A 45 9.71 -11.93 8.87
N ARG A 46 10.47 -11.07 9.57
CA ARG A 46 10.12 -10.62 10.92
C ARG A 46 9.03 -9.56 10.82
N VAL A 47 7.80 -9.94 11.15
CA VAL A 47 6.63 -9.04 11.06
C VAL A 47 6.30 -8.46 12.44
N GLY A 48 6.25 -7.14 12.55
CA GLY A 48 5.66 -6.44 13.70
C GLY A 48 4.19 -6.10 13.43
N TRP A 49 3.40 -6.00 14.50
CA TRP A 49 1.98 -5.67 14.40
C TRP A 49 1.58 -4.69 15.50
N ILE A 50 0.89 -3.61 15.13
CA ILE A 50 0.41 -2.59 16.07
C ILE A 50 -1.10 -2.40 15.90
N GLY A 51 -1.83 -2.48 17.01
CA GLY A 51 -3.28 -2.33 17.05
C GLY A 51 -4.02 -3.67 16.94
N THR A 52 -4.63 -4.11 18.04
CA THR A 52 -5.36 -5.39 18.16
C THR A 52 -6.87 -5.19 18.29
N GLY A 53 -7.38 -4.09 17.72
CA GLY A 53 -8.81 -3.77 17.70
C GLY A 53 -9.64 -4.77 16.89
N VAL A 54 -10.93 -4.47 16.67
CA VAL A 54 -11.88 -5.39 15.99
C VAL A 54 -11.40 -5.92 14.63
N MET A 55 -10.65 -5.10 13.88
CA MET A 55 -10.03 -5.46 12.59
C MET A 55 -8.54 -5.82 12.72
N GLY A 56 -7.94 -5.54 13.88
CA GLY A 56 -6.52 -5.72 14.14
C GLY A 56 -6.17 -7.01 14.87
N ARG A 57 -7.17 -7.79 15.31
CA ARG A 57 -6.91 -9.15 15.78
C ARG A 57 -6.57 -10.01 14.58
N PRO A 58 -5.37 -10.59 14.51
CA PRO A 58 -5.08 -11.57 13.49
C PRO A 58 -6.09 -12.73 13.62
N SER A 59 -6.65 -13.21 12.51
CA SER A 59 -7.55 -14.37 12.53
C SER A 59 -6.75 -15.63 12.83
N SER A 60 -7.35 -16.71 13.33
CA SER A 60 -6.65 -17.97 13.61
C SER A 60 -5.88 -18.57 12.42
N THR A 61 -6.14 -18.05 11.21
CA THR A 61 -5.48 -18.44 9.96
C THR A 61 -4.09 -17.81 9.79
N TRP A 62 -3.82 -16.66 10.42
CA TRP A 62 -2.51 -15.97 10.34
C TRP A 62 -2.01 -15.38 11.69
N ALA A 63 -2.87 -15.36 12.71
CA ALA A 63 -2.48 -15.38 14.13
C ALA A 63 -1.91 -16.75 14.46
N PRO A 64 -0.86 -16.84 15.28
CA PRO A 64 0.27 -17.67 14.90
C PRO A 64 0.16 -19.11 15.38
N THR A 65 0.26 -20.05 14.44
CA THR A 65 1.14 -21.22 14.54
C THR A 65 2.57 -20.91 14.02
N SER A 66 2.90 -19.63 13.79
CA SER A 66 4.22 -19.16 13.37
C SER A 66 4.89 -18.34 14.50
N PRO A 67 6.23 -18.36 14.69
CA PRO A 67 6.89 -17.74 15.85
C PRO A 67 7.04 -16.22 15.66
N ILE A 68 5.94 -15.49 15.56
CA ILE A 68 5.93 -14.03 15.49
C ILE A 68 5.61 -13.49 16.88
N PRO A 69 6.61 -13.06 17.68
CA PRO A 69 6.34 -12.40 18.94
C PRO A 69 5.66 -11.04 18.64
N LEU A 70 4.36 -10.98 18.91
CA LEU A 70 3.58 -9.74 18.92
C LEU A 70 4.07 -8.88 20.11
N ALA A 71 5.11 -8.08 19.87
CA ALA A 71 5.66 -7.13 20.84
C ALA A 71 5.29 -5.69 20.44
N PRO A 72 5.20 -4.73 21.38
CA PRO A 72 5.23 -3.31 21.04
C PRO A 72 6.49 -3.05 20.21
N SER A 73 6.31 -2.67 18.93
CA SER A 73 7.35 -2.52 17.88
C SER A 73 8.59 -3.39 18.14
N PRO A 74 8.64 -4.67 17.71
CA PRO A 74 9.81 -5.48 17.98
C PRO A 74 11.03 -4.79 17.37
N PRO A 75 12.11 -4.55 18.14
CA PRO A 75 13.34 -4.03 17.56
C PRO A 75 13.74 -4.94 16.40
N GLN A 76 14.11 -4.35 15.26
CA GLN A 76 14.59 -5.05 14.07
C GLN A 76 13.53 -5.80 13.23
N SER A 77 12.28 -5.36 13.22
CA SER A 77 11.26 -5.90 12.28
C SER A 77 11.61 -5.60 10.81
N ASP A 78 11.26 -6.51 9.88
CA ASP A 78 11.35 -6.31 8.42
C ASP A 78 10.18 -5.44 7.95
N VAL A 79 8.99 -5.83 8.39
CA VAL A 79 7.73 -5.23 8.00
C VAL A 79 6.93 -5.00 9.27
N VAL A 80 6.37 -3.82 9.44
CA VAL A 80 5.45 -3.54 10.56
C VAL A 80 4.12 -3.10 10.00
N PHE A 81 3.07 -3.85 10.34
CA PHE A 81 1.70 -3.48 10.06
C PHE A 81 1.11 -2.71 11.23
N SER A 82 0.28 -1.73 10.93
CA SER A 82 -0.47 -0.96 11.92
C SER A 82 -1.93 -0.84 11.53
N ILE A 83 -2.83 -0.97 12.50
CA ILE A 83 -4.26 -0.71 12.34
C ILE A 83 -4.83 -0.19 13.67
N VAL A 84 -4.86 1.13 13.81
CA VAL A 84 -5.22 1.80 15.07
C VAL A 84 -6.67 2.27 15.06
N GLY A 85 -7.19 2.60 16.25
CA GLY A 85 -8.60 2.97 16.43
C GLY A 85 -8.96 4.33 15.83
N TYR A 86 -8.04 5.30 15.93
CA TYR A 86 -8.29 6.67 15.49
C TYR A 86 -7.17 7.19 14.57
N PRO A 87 -7.51 7.97 13.53
CA PRO A 87 -6.53 8.61 12.65
C PRO A 87 -5.51 9.48 13.40
N SER A 88 -5.93 10.11 14.52
CA SER A 88 -5.07 10.92 15.38
C SER A 88 -3.87 10.16 15.93
N ASP A 89 -4.03 8.86 16.16
CA ASP A 89 -3.05 8.04 16.84
C ASP A 89 -1.97 7.54 15.87
N VAL A 90 -2.29 7.48 14.57
CA VAL A 90 -1.39 6.99 13.50
C VAL A 90 -0.06 7.74 13.55
N ARG A 91 -0.10 9.07 13.65
CA ARG A 91 1.11 9.90 13.68
C ARG A 91 1.99 9.57 14.87
N SER A 92 1.43 9.50 16.08
CA SER A 92 2.19 9.14 17.28
C SER A 92 2.73 7.71 17.25
N VAL A 93 1.93 6.77 16.74
CA VAL A 93 2.30 5.35 16.71
C VAL A 93 3.39 5.07 15.69
N LEU A 94 3.41 5.78 14.56
CA LEU A 94 4.36 5.54 13.49
C LEU A 94 5.58 6.45 13.55
N LEU A 95 5.39 7.74 13.84
CA LEU A 95 6.42 8.77 13.70
C LEU A 95 7.01 9.28 15.01
N ASP A 96 6.54 8.84 16.18
CA ASP A 96 7.17 9.27 17.43
C ASP A 96 8.68 8.93 17.42
N PRO A 97 9.57 9.90 17.73
CA PRO A 97 11.01 9.70 17.61
C PRO A 97 11.56 8.57 18.49
N ASN A 98 10.93 8.33 19.65
CA ASN A 98 11.41 7.39 20.66
C ASN A 98 10.64 6.08 20.62
N THR A 99 9.31 6.13 20.52
CA THR A 99 8.42 4.97 20.62
C THR A 99 7.72 4.61 19.32
N GLY A 100 7.89 5.40 18.26
CA GLY A 100 7.22 5.19 16.99
C GLY A 100 7.73 3.96 16.24
N ALA A 101 6.87 3.28 15.50
CA ALA A 101 7.22 2.09 14.72
C ALA A 101 8.41 2.33 13.78
N LEU A 102 8.54 3.55 13.24
CA LEU A 102 9.64 3.94 12.37
C LEU A 102 10.99 4.01 13.09
N SER A 103 11.04 4.25 14.41
CA SER A 103 12.31 4.26 15.16
C SER A 103 12.87 2.85 15.39
N GLY A 104 11.99 1.85 15.50
CA GLY A 104 12.35 0.44 15.70
C GLY A 104 12.60 -0.36 14.41
N LEU A 105 12.37 0.24 13.24
CA LEU A 105 12.48 -0.42 11.94
C LEU A 105 13.94 -0.59 11.50
N ARG A 106 14.27 -1.73 10.88
CA ARG A 106 15.59 -1.91 10.28
C ARG A 106 15.76 -1.05 9.01
N PRO A 107 16.99 -0.71 8.60
CA PRO A 107 17.24 -0.17 7.27
C PRO A 107 16.70 -1.11 6.18
N GLY A 108 15.98 -0.56 5.21
CA GLY A 108 15.26 -1.32 4.18
C GLY A 108 13.93 -1.93 4.64
N GLY A 109 13.51 -1.67 5.87
CA GLY A 109 12.23 -2.14 6.39
C GLY A 109 11.03 -1.39 5.80
N VAL A 110 9.84 -1.97 5.96
CA VAL A 110 8.59 -1.43 5.41
C VAL A 110 7.54 -1.21 6.50
N LEU A 111 6.99 0.00 6.56
CA LEU A 111 5.79 0.30 7.33
C LEU A 111 4.56 0.11 6.46
N VAL A 112 3.53 -0.51 7.02
CA VAL A 112 2.24 -0.69 6.38
C VAL A 112 1.16 -0.16 7.31
N ASP A 113 0.53 0.95 6.95
CA ASP A 113 -0.61 1.48 7.70
C ASP A 113 -1.92 1.05 7.05
N MET A 114 -2.68 0.22 7.76
CA MET A 114 -3.98 -0.29 7.35
C MET A 114 -5.14 0.47 8.00
N THR A 115 -4.82 1.49 8.81
CA THR A 115 -5.81 2.41 9.37
C THR A 115 -6.44 3.23 8.25
N THR A 116 -7.70 3.63 8.40
CA THR A 116 -8.27 4.67 7.53
C THR A 116 -7.91 6.02 8.14
N SER A 117 -7.13 6.83 7.42
CA SER A 117 -6.60 8.12 7.89
C SER A 117 -6.51 9.14 6.75
N ASP A 118 -5.90 10.31 7.04
CA ASP A 118 -5.70 11.36 6.04
C ASP A 118 -4.64 10.97 4.98
N PRO A 119 -4.91 11.21 3.67
CA PRO A 119 -3.93 10.97 2.62
C PRO A 119 -2.65 11.79 2.76
N SER A 120 -2.73 13.01 3.30
CA SER A 120 -1.57 13.88 3.54
C SER A 120 -0.63 13.28 4.59
N LEU A 121 -1.19 12.66 5.64
CA LEU A 121 -0.40 11.98 6.67
C LEU A 121 0.33 10.76 6.08
N ALA A 122 -0.31 10.01 5.18
CA ALA A 122 0.35 8.90 4.48
C ALA A 122 1.57 9.37 3.65
N VAL A 123 1.49 10.55 3.03
CA VAL A 123 2.63 11.17 2.33
C VAL A 123 3.73 11.57 3.32
N GLU A 124 3.39 12.22 4.43
CA GLU A 124 4.34 12.59 5.50
C GLU A 124 5.09 11.36 6.05
N ILE A 125 4.37 10.26 6.30
CA ILE A 125 4.96 9.01 6.78
C ILE A 125 5.91 8.43 5.73
N SER A 126 5.53 8.47 4.45
CA SER A 126 6.37 8.01 3.34
C SER A 126 7.67 8.80 3.25
N GLU A 127 7.62 10.12 3.39
CA GLU A 127 8.82 10.99 3.38
C GLU A 127 9.71 10.72 4.60
N SER A 128 9.11 10.58 5.78
CA SER A 128 9.82 10.26 7.02
C SER A 128 10.49 8.88 6.96
N ALA A 129 9.83 7.89 6.37
CA ALA A 129 10.38 6.56 6.16
C ALA A 129 11.57 6.60 5.17
N ALA A 130 11.41 7.32 4.06
CA ALA A 130 12.47 7.47 3.06
C ALA A 130 13.74 8.11 3.66
N ALA A 131 13.59 9.11 4.54
CA ALA A 131 14.71 9.75 5.23
C ALA A 131 15.53 8.77 6.11
N LYS A 132 14.94 7.63 6.50
CA LYS A 132 15.60 6.56 7.26
C LYS A 132 15.95 5.33 6.42
N ASN A 133 15.96 5.44 5.09
CA ASN A 133 16.15 4.32 4.16
C ASN A 133 15.11 3.19 4.36
N CYS A 134 13.89 3.56 4.72
CA CYS A 134 12.75 2.65 4.88
C CYS A 134 11.67 3.01 3.85
N SER A 135 10.67 2.13 3.69
CA SER A 135 9.51 2.39 2.84
C SER A 135 8.23 2.42 3.67
N SER A 136 7.21 3.10 3.17
CA SER A 136 5.87 3.13 3.78
C SER A 136 4.81 2.85 2.71
N ILE A 137 3.81 2.07 3.08
CA ILE A 137 2.64 1.74 2.27
C ILE A 137 1.38 2.09 3.07
N ASP A 138 0.51 2.95 2.52
CA ASP A 138 -0.84 3.11 3.04
C ASP A 138 -1.74 2.03 2.42
N ALA A 139 -2.24 1.11 3.22
CA ALA A 139 -3.01 -0.05 2.79
C ALA A 139 -4.35 -0.18 3.55
N PRO A 140 -5.20 0.87 3.60
CA PRO A 140 -6.50 0.76 4.23
C PRO A 140 -7.35 -0.37 3.62
N VAL A 141 -8.19 -0.99 4.46
CA VAL A 141 -8.93 -2.20 4.09
C VAL A 141 -10.44 -2.00 4.07
N THR A 142 -11.13 -2.81 3.28
CA THR A 142 -12.59 -2.96 3.31
C THR A 142 -12.98 -4.44 3.37
N GLY A 143 -14.16 -4.74 3.92
CA GLY A 143 -14.65 -6.12 4.13
C GLY A 143 -15.15 -6.43 5.54
N GLY A 144 -14.97 -5.50 6.49
CA GLY A 144 -15.46 -5.65 7.87
C GLY A 144 -14.82 -6.82 8.63
N ASP A 145 -15.35 -7.10 9.81
CA ASP A 145 -14.82 -8.12 10.73
C ASP A 145 -14.90 -9.53 10.14
N VAL A 146 -15.96 -9.82 9.39
CA VAL A 146 -16.13 -11.08 8.66
C VAL A 146 -15.02 -11.27 7.61
N GLY A 147 -14.74 -10.23 6.83
CA GLY A 147 -13.66 -10.27 5.84
C GLY A 147 -12.29 -10.45 6.49
N ALA A 148 -12.05 -9.83 7.65
CA ALA A 148 -10.82 -10.01 8.40
C ALA A 148 -10.65 -11.44 8.93
N LYS A 149 -11.72 -12.02 9.50
CA LYS A 149 -11.72 -13.43 9.98
C LYS A 149 -11.45 -14.41 8.85
N ASN A 150 -12.06 -14.20 7.68
CA ASN A 150 -11.97 -15.09 6.54
C ASN A 150 -10.73 -14.86 5.66
N GLY A 151 -9.93 -13.82 5.92
CA GLY A 151 -8.79 -13.48 5.06
C GLY A 151 -9.23 -13.04 3.66
N THR A 152 -10.37 -12.36 3.55
CA THR A 152 -10.96 -11.90 2.27
C THR A 152 -11.06 -10.38 2.20
N LEU A 153 -10.21 -9.65 2.92
CA LEU A 153 -10.21 -8.19 2.88
C LEU A 153 -9.83 -7.68 1.49
N ALA A 154 -10.46 -6.61 1.05
CA ALA A 154 -9.94 -5.83 -0.07
C ALA A 154 -9.00 -4.77 0.49
N ILE A 155 -7.72 -4.89 0.15
CA ILE A 155 -6.63 -4.05 0.62
C ILE A 155 -6.32 -3.04 -0.48
N LEU A 156 -6.36 -1.75 -0.17
CA LEU A 156 -6.18 -0.65 -1.12
C LEU A 156 -4.81 -0.02 -0.90
N ALA A 157 -3.78 -0.50 -1.61
CA ALA A 157 -2.38 -0.16 -1.32
C ALA A 157 -1.89 1.03 -2.16
N GLY A 158 -1.49 2.12 -1.49
CA GLY A 158 -0.75 3.25 -2.03
C GLY A 158 0.71 3.23 -1.56
N GLY A 159 1.62 3.64 -2.44
CA GLY A 159 3.06 3.69 -2.16
C GLY A 159 3.90 3.31 -3.37
N GLU A 160 5.13 2.87 -3.14
CA GLU A 160 6.02 2.44 -4.21
C GLU A 160 5.62 1.03 -4.72
N GLU A 161 5.46 0.88 -6.03
CA GLU A 161 4.89 -0.33 -6.64
C GLU A 161 5.73 -1.58 -6.37
N THR A 162 7.07 -1.48 -6.43
CA THR A 162 7.94 -2.64 -6.18
C THR A 162 7.83 -3.13 -4.74
N VAL A 163 7.69 -2.23 -3.76
CA VAL A 163 7.47 -2.55 -2.35
C VAL A 163 6.10 -3.21 -2.15
N VAL A 164 5.04 -2.68 -2.77
CA VAL A 164 3.70 -3.32 -2.72
C VAL A 164 3.76 -4.73 -3.30
N ARG A 165 4.44 -4.92 -4.44
CA ARG A 165 4.64 -6.23 -5.06
C ARG A 165 5.43 -7.18 -4.15
N LYS A 166 6.51 -6.71 -3.50
CA LYS A 166 7.28 -7.49 -2.53
C LYS A 166 6.41 -7.97 -1.36
N LEU A 167 5.47 -7.15 -0.89
CA LEU A 167 4.56 -7.49 0.22
C LEU A 167 3.37 -8.38 -0.17
N THR A 168 3.14 -8.65 -1.46
CA THR A 168 2.01 -9.48 -1.94
C THR A 168 1.84 -10.80 -1.18
N PRO A 169 2.90 -11.59 -0.86
CA PRO A 169 2.75 -12.82 -0.11
C PRO A 169 2.18 -12.63 1.30
N LEU A 170 2.49 -11.51 1.96
CA LEU A 170 1.95 -11.17 3.28
C LEU A 170 0.51 -10.66 3.17
N PHE A 171 0.23 -9.80 2.18
CA PHE A 171 -1.13 -9.32 1.92
C PHE A 171 -2.09 -10.47 1.57
N GLY A 172 -1.61 -11.48 0.85
CA GLY A 172 -2.40 -12.65 0.46
C GLY A 172 -2.92 -13.48 1.64
N LEU A 173 -2.35 -13.36 2.84
CA LEU A 173 -2.86 -13.99 4.06
C LEU A 173 -4.09 -13.29 4.63
N MET A 174 -4.26 -12.01 4.31
CA MET A 174 -5.34 -11.15 4.82
C MET A 174 -6.42 -10.88 3.77
N GLY A 175 -6.06 -10.94 2.49
CA GLY A 175 -7.00 -10.77 1.39
C GLY A 175 -6.35 -10.36 0.08
N LYS A 176 -7.13 -9.65 -0.75
CA LYS A 176 -6.72 -9.23 -2.10
C LYS A 176 -6.18 -7.81 -2.08
N VAL A 177 -4.91 -7.66 -2.42
CA VAL A 177 -4.27 -6.36 -2.63
C VAL A 177 -4.63 -5.75 -3.99
N ASN A 178 -4.99 -4.47 -3.99
CA ASN A 178 -5.24 -3.66 -5.16
C ASN A 178 -4.33 -2.43 -5.08
N TYR A 179 -3.42 -2.30 -6.04
CA TYR A 179 -2.49 -1.18 -6.09
C TYR A 179 -3.20 0.08 -6.62
N MET A 180 -3.06 1.19 -5.88
CA MET A 180 -3.77 2.46 -6.14
C MET A 180 -2.87 3.58 -6.66
N GLY A 181 -1.56 3.34 -6.77
CA GLY A 181 -0.56 4.34 -7.15
C GLY A 181 0.32 4.74 -5.98
N GLY A 182 0.88 5.95 -6.02
CA GLY A 182 1.83 6.46 -5.02
C GLY A 182 1.25 6.64 -3.62
N SER A 183 2.09 7.14 -2.70
CA SER A 183 1.73 7.34 -1.29
C SER A 183 0.48 8.22 -1.12
N GLY A 184 -0.41 7.80 -0.22
CA GLY A 184 -1.71 8.40 0.06
C GLY A 184 -2.84 8.00 -0.90
N LYS A 185 -2.54 7.34 -2.03
CA LYS A 185 -3.58 6.93 -2.99
C LYS A 185 -4.48 5.80 -2.48
N GLY A 186 -3.97 4.95 -1.58
CA GLY A 186 -4.78 3.96 -0.87
C GLY A 186 -5.83 4.64 0.01
N GLN A 187 -5.43 5.65 0.79
CA GLN A 187 -6.36 6.46 1.59
C GLN A 187 -7.36 7.21 0.72
N PHE A 188 -6.94 7.83 -0.39
CA PHE A 188 -7.88 8.50 -1.31
C PHE A 188 -8.94 7.52 -1.85
N ALA A 189 -8.52 6.34 -2.28
CA ALA A 189 -9.44 5.31 -2.76
C ALA A 189 -10.41 4.86 -1.64
N LYS A 190 -9.89 4.66 -0.42
CA LYS A 190 -10.70 4.29 0.74
C LYS A 190 -11.73 5.35 1.10
N LEU A 191 -11.33 6.62 1.15
CA LEU A 191 -12.23 7.74 1.45
C LEU A 191 -13.31 7.87 0.38
N GLY A 192 -12.97 7.73 -0.90
CA GLY A 192 -13.96 7.67 -1.98
C GLY A 192 -14.99 6.55 -1.79
N ASN A 193 -14.51 5.34 -1.43
CA ASN A 193 -15.38 4.21 -1.10
C ASN A 193 -16.30 4.51 0.10
N GLN A 194 -15.79 5.12 1.17
CA GLN A 194 -16.59 5.47 2.34
C GLN A 194 -17.64 6.55 2.03
N THR A 195 -17.34 7.51 1.16
CA THR A 195 -18.30 8.54 0.71
C THR A 195 -19.50 7.93 -0.01
N ILE A 196 -19.27 6.95 -0.88
CA ILE A 196 -20.35 6.24 -1.60
C ILE A 196 -21.23 5.47 -0.62
N ILE A 197 -20.62 4.74 0.33
CA ILE A 197 -21.35 3.98 1.35
C ILE A 197 -22.23 4.91 2.20
N ALA A 198 -21.66 6.02 2.68
CA ALA A 198 -22.41 7.01 3.47
C ALA A 198 -23.57 7.62 2.68
N SER A 199 -23.33 7.99 1.42
CA SER A 199 -24.36 8.55 0.54
C SER A 199 -25.52 7.57 0.32
N ASN A 200 -25.21 6.30 0.07
CA ASN A 200 -26.21 5.25 -0.10
C ASN A 200 -27.01 5.02 1.19
N TYR A 201 -26.33 5.03 2.34
CA TYR A 201 -27.00 4.85 3.64
C TYR A 201 -28.00 5.98 3.92
N CYS A 202 -27.60 7.23 3.72
CA CYS A 202 -28.49 8.38 3.83
C CYS A 202 -29.67 8.29 2.85
N GLY A 203 -29.42 7.86 1.61
CA GLY A 203 -30.46 7.66 0.60
C GLY A 203 -31.48 6.60 1.02
N VAL A 204 -31.02 5.44 1.50
CA VAL A 204 -31.90 4.36 1.98
C VAL A 204 -32.68 4.79 3.21
N SER A 205 -32.05 5.47 4.17
CA SER A 205 -32.72 6.00 5.36
C SER A 205 -33.82 6.98 4.98
N ARG A 206 -33.51 7.94 4.08
CA ARG A 206 -34.50 8.92 3.63
C ARG A 206 -35.65 8.26 2.88
N ARG A 207 -35.36 7.26 2.06
CA ARG A 207 -36.40 6.48 1.37
C ARG A 207 -37.34 5.82 2.38
N HIS A 208 -36.78 5.17 3.40
CA HIS A 208 -37.55 4.51 4.44
C HIS A 208 -38.48 5.49 5.17
N ASP A 209 -37.99 6.66 5.56
CA ASP A 209 -38.80 7.68 6.25
C ASP A 209 -39.98 8.16 5.39
N VAL A 210 -39.75 8.41 4.09
CA VAL A 210 -40.80 8.85 3.16
C VAL A 210 -41.88 7.77 3.00
N CYS A 211 -41.50 6.51 2.85
CA CYS A 211 -42.46 5.40 2.72
C CYS A 211 -43.27 5.20 4.00
N SER A 212 -42.61 5.29 5.16
CA SER A 212 -43.28 5.20 6.45
C SER A 212 -44.33 6.31 6.64
N GLN A 213 -44.08 7.52 6.14
CA GLN A 213 -45.05 8.62 6.19
C GLN A 213 -46.22 8.42 5.21
N GLY A 214 -45.96 7.81 4.06
CA GLY A 214 -46.97 7.51 3.04
C GLY A 214 -47.89 6.32 3.37
N GLY A 215 -47.67 5.63 4.50
CA GLY A 215 -48.43 4.44 4.88
C GLY A 215 -48.14 3.21 4.02
N SER A 216 -47.19 3.30 3.09
CA SER A 216 -46.71 2.17 2.30
C SER A 216 -45.66 1.40 3.10
N GLY A 217 -45.87 0.08 3.25
CA GLY A 217 -44.82 -0.80 3.78
C GLY A 217 -43.55 -0.73 2.92
N MET A 218 -42.44 -1.27 3.42
CA MET A 218 -41.12 -1.18 2.76
C MET A 218 -41.10 -1.58 1.27
N TRP A 219 -42.06 -2.42 0.85
CA TRP A 219 -42.27 -2.91 -0.51
C TRP A 219 -43.07 -1.98 -1.43
N GLY A 220 -43.88 -1.06 -0.89
CA GLY A 220 -44.76 -0.19 -1.69
C GLY A 220 -44.07 1.01 -2.35
N CYS A 221 -42.74 1.11 -2.22
CA CYS A 221 -41.92 2.20 -2.75
C CYS A 221 -40.81 1.72 -3.71
N PHE A 222 -40.90 0.47 -4.16
CA PHE A 222 -40.01 -0.09 -5.18
C PHE A 222 -40.70 -0.11 -6.53
#